data_AF-A0A7C8EKQ5-F1
#
_entry.id   AF-A0A7C8EKQ5-F1
#
_cell.length_a   1.000
_cell.length_b   1.000
_cell.length_c   1.000
_cell.angle_alpha   90.00
_cell.angle_beta   90.00
_cell.angle_gamma   90.00
#
_symmetry.space_group_name_H-M   'P 1'
#
loop_
_entity.id
_entity.type
_entity.pdbx_description
1 polymer ?
#
loop_
_entity_poly.entity_id
_entity_poly.type
_entity_poly.pdbx_seq_one_letter_code
_entity_poly.pdbx_strand_id
1 'polypeptide(L)' 'MIIQCCKCKKIRHERKWIRVLLDGLDGPVSHTYCPVCYREFAAQIANEFKGRGPENSRFYDLAGAASPSA' A
#
# COMPACT_ATOMS: atom_id res chain seq x y z
N MET A 1 -12.56 3.77 -15.33
CA MET A 1 -11.20 3.73 -14.72
C MET A 1 -10.89 2.28 -14.37
N ILE A 2 -9.84 1.72 -14.96
CA ILE A 2 -9.37 0.35 -14.73
C ILE A 2 -8.50 0.37 -13.47
N ILE A 3 -8.80 -0.47 -12.49
CA ILE A 3 -7.97 -0.58 -11.28
C ILE A 3 -7.13 -1.85 -11.40
N GLN A 4 -5.82 -1.71 -11.52
CA GLN A 4 -4.88 -2.81 -11.70
C GLN A 4 -3.98 -3.01 -10.48
N CYS A 5 -3.71 -4.28 -10.14
CA CYS A 5 -2.74 -4.61 -9.12
C CYS A 5 -1.33 -4.33 -9.62
N CYS A 6 -0.57 -3.49 -8.92
CA CYS A 6 0.82 -3.17 -9.27
C CYS A 6 1.73 -4.41 -9.32
N LYS A 7 1.51 -5.39 -8.43
CA LYS A 7 2.31 -6.62 -8.29
C LYS A 7 1.87 -7.75 -9.23
N CYS A 8 0.65 -8.25 -9.09
CA CYS A 8 0.18 -9.44 -9.84
C CYS A 8 -0.60 -9.12 -11.13
N LYS A 9 -0.75 -7.84 -11.47
CA LYS A 9 -1.44 -7.34 -12.69
C LYS A 9 -2.91 -7.73 -12.83
N LYS A 10 -3.52 -8.36 -11.82
CA LYS A 10 -4.98 -8.58 -11.73
C LYS A 10 -5.73 -7.26 -11.80
N ILE A 11 -6.93 -7.28 -12.35
CA ILE A 11 -7.81 -6.10 -12.47
C ILE A 11 -8.98 -6.26 -11.51
N ARG A 12 -9.44 -5.15 -10.93
CA ARG A 12 -10.67 -5.11 -10.14
C ARG A 12 -11.86 -4.93 -11.08
N HIS A 13 -12.69 -5.97 -11.19
CA HIS A 13 -13.93 -5.97 -11.96
C HIS A 13 -15.06 -6.46 -11.03
N GLU A 14 -16.18 -5.74 -10.95
CA GLU A 14 -17.34 -6.11 -10.11
C GLU A 14 -16.95 -6.53 -8.67
N ARG A 15 -16.05 -5.75 -8.05
CA ARG A 15 -15.49 -6.00 -6.70
C ARG A 15 -14.65 -7.28 -6.56
N LYS A 16 -14.38 -8.00 -7.65
CA LYS A 16 -13.51 -9.18 -7.68
C LYS A 16 -12.18 -8.85 -8.35
N TRP A 17 -11.13 -9.56 -7.95
CA TRP A 17 -9.80 -9.45 -8.55
C TRP A 17 -9.59 -10.61 -9.52
N ILE A 18 -9.65 -10.30 -10.81
CA ILE A 18 -9.57 -11.29 -11.88
C ILE A 18 -8.31 -11.10 -12.70
N ARG A 19 -7.82 -12.21 -13.27
CA ARG A 19 -6.72 -12.18 -14.25
C ARG A 19 -7.37 -12.16 -15.62
N VAL A 20 -7.32 -11.00 -16.27
CA VAL A 20 -7.84 -10.82 -17.62
C VAL A 20 -6.68 -10.31 -18.46
N LEU A 21 -6.57 -10.79 -19.69
CA LEU A 21 -5.70 -10.17 -20.69
C LEU A 21 -6.24 -8.77 -20.94
N LEU A 22 -5.39 -7.76 -20.80
CA LEU A 22 -5.77 -6.35 -20.99
C LEU A 22 -6.16 -6.02 -22.43
N ASP A 23 -6.01 -6.98 -23.35
CA ASP A 23 -6.32 -6.83 -24.76
C ASP A 23 -7.81 -6.45 -24.92
N GLY A 24 -8.07 -5.17 -25.22
CA GLY A 24 -9.41 -4.62 -25.43
C GLY A 24 -9.97 -3.76 -24.29
N LEU A 25 -9.23 -3.52 -23.21
CA LEU A 25 -9.64 -2.60 -22.14
C LEU A 25 -9.05 -1.20 -22.37
N ASP A 26 -9.74 -0.39 -23.15
CA ASP A 26 -9.40 1.02 -23.33
C ASP A 26 -9.95 1.89 -22.19
N GLY A 27 -9.06 2.59 -21.49
CA GLY A 27 -9.46 3.56 -20.47
C GLY A 27 -8.33 3.92 -19.48
N PRO A 28 -8.55 4.96 -18.65
CA PRO A 28 -7.55 5.38 -17.67
C PRO A 28 -7.30 4.28 -16.64
N VAL A 29 -6.02 3.96 -16.40
CA VAL A 29 -5.56 2.93 -15.46
C VAL A 29 -5.09 3.58 -14.16
N SER A 30 -5.60 3.09 -13.03
CA SER A 30 -5.12 3.38 -11.69
C SER A 30 -4.47 2.13 -11.10
N HIS A 31 -3.31 2.29 -10.49
CA HIS A 31 -2.58 1.19 -9.86
C HIS A 31 -2.83 1.15 -8.35
N THR A 32 -3.10 -0.04 -7.83
CA THR A 32 -3.24 -0.29 -6.38
C THR A 32 -2.76 -1.70 -6.05
N TYR A 33 -2.87 -2.15 -4.80
CA TYR A 33 -2.60 -3.54 -4.43
C TYR A 33 -3.91 -4.35 -4.38
N CYS A 34 -3.87 -5.60 -4.83
CA CYS A 34 -4.93 -6.54 -4.47
C CYS A 34 -4.78 -6.96 -3.00
N PRO A 35 -5.84 -7.44 -2.33
CA PRO A 35 -5.79 -7.79 -0.90
C PRO A 35 -4.73 -8.82 -0.53
N VAL A 36 -4.35 -9.69 -1.47
CA VAL A 36 -3.28 -10.68 -1.25
C VAL A 36 -1.92 -9.99 -1.27
N CYS A 37 -1.61 -9.27 -2.36
CA CYS A 37 -0.33 -8.58 -2.50
C CYS A 37 -0.15 -7.45 -1.47
N TYR A 38 -1.24 -6.80 -1.03
CA TYR A 38 -1.19 -5.80 0.03
C TYR A 38 -0.74 -6.42 1.36
N ARG A 39 -1.28 -7.59 1.74
CA ARG A 39 -0.89 -8.28 2.98
C ARG A 39 0.58 -8.70 2.96
N GLU A 40 1.05 -9.21 1.82
CA GLU A 40 2.47 -9.55 1.65
C GLU A 40 3.36 -8.30 1.80
N PHE A 41 3.01 -7.21 1.13
CA PHE A 41 3.75 -5.96 1.20
C PHE A 41 3.73 -5.36 2.61
N ALA A 42 2.57 -5.35 3.27
CA ALA A 42 2.44 -4.87 4.63
C ALA A 42 3.25 -5.71 5.63
N ALA A 43 3.29 -7.03 5.45
CA ALA A 43 4.12 -7.91 6.27
C ALA A 43 5.63 -7.65 6.06
N GLN A 44 6.04 -7.39 4.81
CA GLN A 44 7.44 -7.03 4.49
C GLN A 44 7.83 -5.72 5.16
N ILE A 45 7.01 -4.68 5.04
CA ILE A 45 7.21 -3.40 5.73
C ILE A 45 7.28 -3.63 7.24
N ALA A 46 6.29 -4.30 7.81
CA ALA A 46 6.25 -4.54 9.25
C ALA A 46 7.50 -5.26 9.76
N ASN A 47 8.06 -6.19 8.98
CA ASN A 47 9.30 -6.87 9.29
C ASN A 47 10.53 -5.95 9.16
N GLU A 48 10.57 -5.10 8.13
CA GLU A 48 11.67 -4.16 7.91
C GLU A 48 11.78 -3.11 9.02
N PHE A 49 10.64 -2.68 9.57
CA PHE A 49 10.56 -1.73 10.67
C PHE A 49 10.48 -2.40 12.05
N LYS A 50 10.55 -3.74 12.13
CA LYS A 50 10.52 -4.46 13.40
C LYS A 50 11.78 -4.12 14.20
N GLY A 51 11.60 -3.40 15.31
CA GLY A 51 12.70 -2.97 16.18
C GLY A 51 13.35 -1.64 15.79
N ARG A 52 12.86 -0.92 14.77
CA ARG A 52 13.18 0.50 14.61
C ARG A 52 12.28 1.28 15.58
N GLY A 53 12.85 1.79 16.67
CA GLY A 53 12.14 2.68 17.58
C GLY A 53 11.76 4.00 16.90
N PRO A 54 11.03 4.88 17.60
CA PRO A 54 10.64 6.21 17.09
C PRO A 54 11.85 7.12 16.79
N GLU A 55 13.07 6.71 17.17
CA GLU A 55 14.33 7.43 16.96
C GLU A 55 14.66 7.75 15.48
N ASN A 56 14.04 7.06 14.52
CA ASN A 56 14.22 7.30 13.07
C ASN A 56 12.96 7.85 12.38
N SER A 57 11.96 8.26 13.14
CA SER A 57 10.77 8.89 12.59
C SER A 57 11.04 10.38 12.38
N ARG A 58 11.39 10.73 11.14
CA ARG A 58 11.40 12.12 10.61
C ARG A 58 10.03 12.82 10.71
N PHE A 59 9.01 12.12 11.21
CA PHE A 59 7.63 12.55 11.36
C PHE A 59 7.32 13.09 12.77
N TYR A 60 8.18 12.87 13.78
CA TYR A 60 7.95 13.37 15.15
C TYR A 60 8.34 14.84 15.34
N ASP A 61 9.18 15.42 14.46
CA ASP A 61 9.58 16.83 14.56
C ASP A 61 8.42 17.82 14.34
N LEU A 62 7.27 17.37 13.83
CA LEU A 62 6.09 18.22 13.58
C LEU A 62 4.98 18.09 14.63
N ALA A 63 5.05 17.11 15.54
CA ALA A 63 3.93 16.76 16.44
C ALA A 63 4.28 16.81 17.94
N GLY A 64 5.35 17.50 18.35
CA GLY A 64 5.92 17.33 19.69
C GLY A 64 6.50 18.57 20.38
N ALA A 65 5.96 19.78 20.17
CA ALA A 65 6.17 20.91 21.07
C ALA A 65 5.22 20.83 22.30
N ALA A 66 5.09 19.65 22.89
CA ALA A 66 4.31 19.43 24.11
C ALA A 66 4.97 18.33 24.95
N SER A 67 6.08 18.70 25.60
CA SER A 67 6.64 17.92 26.70
C SER A 67 5.63 17.88 27.86
N PRO A 68 5.24 16.72 28.42
CA PRO A 68 4.65 16.71 29.74
C PRO A 68 5.76 16.93 30.77
N SER A 69 5.68 18.04 31.49
CA SER A 69 6.41 18.24 32.75
C SER A 69 5.74 17.40 33.85
N ALA A 70 6.47 16.44 34.41
CA ALA A 70 6.32 15.96 35.79
C ALA A 70 7.56 15.12 36.16
#